data_AF-A0A7X3U3T9-F1
#
_entry.id   AF-A0A7X3U3T9-F1
#
_cell.length_a   1.000
_cell.length_b   1.000
_cell.length_c   1.000
_cell.angle_alpha   90.00
_cell.angle_beta   90.00
_cell.angle_gamma   90.00
#
_symmetry.space_group_name_H-M   'P 1'
#
loop_
_entity.id
_entity.type
_entity.pdbx_description
1 polymer ?
#
loop_
_entity_poly.entity_id
_entity_poly.type
_entity_poly.pdbx_seq_one_letter_code
_entity_poly.pdbx_strand_id
1 'polypeptide(L)' 'MTLYLIRHGLAAAGLDDLDPGLAPLGHEQAAITARALRKLTPSRLVVSPLRRTRETADP' A
#
# COMPACT_ATOMS: atom_id res chain seq x y z
N MET A 1 -3.24 11.25 -20.29
CA MET A 1 -3.72 10.74 -18.99
C MET A 1 -2.63 9.86 -18.40
N THR A 2 -2.31 10.00 -17.11
CA THR A 2 -1.24 9.22 -16.45
C THR A 2 -1.87 8.26 -15.45
N LEU A 3 -1.48 6.98 -15.51
CA LEU A 3 -1.87 5.96 -14.56
C LEU A 3 -0.64 5.55 -13.75
N TYR A 4 -0.75 5.59 -12.43
CA TYR A 4 0.29 5.12 -11.51
C TYR A 4 -0.13 3.76 -10.95
N LEU A 5 0.77 2.78 -11.03
CA LEU A 5 0.58 1.46 -10.45
C LEU A 5 1.51 1.32 -9.25
N ILE A 6 0.94 1.17 -8.06
CA ILE A 6 1.68 1.06 -6.81
C ILE A 6 1.48 -0.36 -6.30
N ARG A 7 2.58 -1.09 -6.11
CA ARG A 7 2.57 -2.40 -5.44
C ARG A 7 2.44 -2.18 -3.94
N HIS A 8 1.69 -3.05 -3.26
CA HIS A 8 1.62 -3.03 -1.79
C HIS A 8 3.00 -3.16 -1.15
N GLY A 9 3.17 -2.59 0.05
CA GLY A 9 4.36 -2.77 0.88
C GLY A 9 4.56 -4.23 1.31
N LEU A 10 5.68 -4.52 1.96
CA LEU A 10 5.97 -5.86 2.45
C LEU A 10 4.83 -6.39 3.35
N ALA A 11 4.21 -7.50 2.95
CA ALA A 11 3.20 -8.18 3.74
C ALA A 11 3.84 -8.94 4.91
N ALA A 12 3.08 -9.13 6.00
CA ALA A 12 3.44 -10.09 7.04
C ALA A 12 3.49 -11.50 6.46
N ALA A 13 4.43 -12.32 6.95
CA ALA A 13 4.55 -13.72 6.57
C ALA A 13 3.83 -14.62 7.59
N GLY A 14 3.20 -15.69 7.11
CA GLY A 14 2.51 -16.66 7.94
C GLY A 14 1.58 -17.53 7.09
N LEU A 15 1.32 -18.76 7.52
CA LEU A 15 0.38 -19.66 6.84
C LEU A 15 -1.05 -19.56 7.41
N ASP A 16 -1.19 -18.96 8.59
CA ASP A 16 -2.46 -18.91 9.34
C ASP A 16 -3.37 -17.75 8.91
N ASP A 17 -2.80 -16.70 8.31
CA ASP A 17 -3.54 -15.54 7.81
C ASP A 17 -3.53 -15.54 6.27
N LEU A 18 -4.71 -15.76 5.67
CA LEU A 18 -4.88 -15.79 4.21
C LEU A 18 -4.98 -14.38 3.60
N ASP A 19 -5.19 -13.34 4.41
CA ASP A 19 -5.15 -11.94 3.97
C ASP A 19 -4.29 -11.11 4.92
N PRO A 20 -2.98 -11.39 4.97
CA PRO A 20 -2.09 -10.73 5.90
C PRO A 20 -2.03 -9.23 5.60
N GLY A 21 -1.95 -8.47 6.69
CA GLY A 21 -1.60 -7.06 6.63
C GLY A 21 -0.13 -6.84 6.25
N LEU A 22 0.31 -5.59 6.37
CA LEU A 22 1.70 -5.21 6.22
C LEU A 22 2.52 -5.69 7.42
N ALA A 23 3.76 -6.07 7.13
CA ALA A 23 4.79 -6.20 8.16
C ALA A 23 5.20 -4.79 8.64
N PRO A 24 5.92 -4.65 9.76
CA PRO A 24 6.44 -3.36 10.23
C PRO A 24 7.20 -2.58 9.13
N LEU A 25 8.10 -3.27 8.41
CA LEU A 25 8.81 -2.68 7.26
C LEU A 25 7.86 -2.26 6.12
N GLY A 26 6.75 -2.99 5.92
CA GLY A 26 5.74 -2.64 4.93
C GLY A 26 5.03 -1.31 5.25
N HIS A 27 4.73 -1.06 6.53
CA HIS A 27 4.17 0.23 6.96
C HIS A 27 5.16 1.38 6.75
N GLU A 28 6.44 1.17 7.05
CA GLU A 28 7.48 2.18 6.78
C GLU A 28 7.60 2.48 5.28
N GLN A 29 7.58 1.44 4.44
CA GLN A 29 7.57 1.58 2.98
C GLN A 29 6.37 2.40 2.50
N ALA A 30 5.16 2.09 2.98
CA ALA A 30 3.95 2.83 2.64
C ALA A 30 4.07 4.32 2.98
N ALA A 31 4.53 4.64 4.20
CA ALA A 31 4.72 6.03 4.63
C ALA A 31 5.79 6.78 3.80
N ILE A 32 6.89 6.11 3.43
CA ILE A 32 7.91 6.69 2.55
C ILE A 32 7.34 6.95 1.15
N THR A 33 6.59 5.99 0.59
CA THR A 33 5.96 6.11 -0.72
C THR A 33 4.95 7.27 -0.74
N ALA A 34 4.08 7.39 0.27
CA ALA A 34 3.15 8.51 0.39
C ALA A 34 3.87 9.87 0.38
N ARG A 35 4.95 10.01 1.17
CA ARG A 35 5.76 11.24 1.19
C ARG A 35 6.43 11.55 -0.15
N ALA A 36 6.91 10.53 -0.86
CA ALA A 36 7.54 10.68 -2.17
C ALA A 36 6.52 11.08 -3.24
N LEU A 37 5.29 10.59 -3.13
CA LEU A 37 4.20 10.82 -4.09
C LEU A 37 3.29 12.00 -3.73
N ARG A 38 3.54 12.72 -2.63
CA ARG A 38 2.66 13.79 -2.12
C ARG A 38 2.29 14.91 -3.11
N LYS A 39 3.07 15.07 -4.18
CA LYS A 39 2.83 16.08 -5.23
C LYS A 39 1.87 15.58 -6.32
N LEU A 40 1.58 14.28 -6.36
CA LEU A 40 0.60 13.72 -7.27
C LEU A 40 -0.81 14.06 -6.78
N THR A 41 -1.66 14.50 -7.70
CA THR A 41 -3.06 14.82 -7.44
C THR A 41 -3.97 13.93 -8.31
N PRO A 42 -4.05 12.61 -8.00
CA PRO A 42 -4.89 11.71 -8.77
C PRO A 42 -6.36 12.07 -8.59
N SER A 43 -7.14 12.04 -9.68
CA SER A 43 -8.59 12.23 -9.62
C SER A 43 -9.31 11.05 -8.96
N ARG A 44 -8.67 9.88 -8.90
CA ARG A 44 -9.19 8.67 -8.27
C ARG A 44 -8.06 7.79 -7.75
N LEU A 45 -8.26 7.24 -6.56
CA LEU A 45 -7.47 6.13 -6.02
C LEU A 45 -8.33 4.86 -6.05
N VAL A 46 -7.79 3.77 -6.60
CA VAL A 46 -8.47 2.47 -6.65
C VAL A 46 -7.58 1.46 -5.95
N VAL A 47 -8.14 0.75 -4.98
CA VAL A 47 -7.39 -0.14 -4.09
C VAL A 47 -8.01 -1.54 -4.15
N SER A 48 -7.15 -2.56 -4.20
CA SER A 48 -7.58 -3.96 -4.06
C SER A 48 -8.24 -4.18 -2.69
N PRO A 49 -9.16 -5.15 -2.55
CA PRO A 49 -9.78 -5.43 -1.25
C PRO A 49 -8.83 -6.05 -0.22
N LEU A 50 -7.66 -6.55 -0.63
CA LEU A 50 -6.73 -7.25 0.25
C LEU A 50 -6.14 -6.31 1.32
N ARG A 51 -6.05 -6.79 2.55
CA ARG A 51 -5.65 -6.00 3.73
C ARG A 51 -4.35 -5.24 3.54
N ARG A 52 -3.27 -5.91 3.13
CA ARG A 52 -1.97 -5.27 2.83
C ARG A 52 -2.04 -4.12 1.81
N THR A 53 -2.97 -4.18 0.85
CA THR A 53 -3.13 -3.11 -0.15
C THR A 53 -3.87 -1.92 0.44
N ARG A 54 -4.86 -2.15 1.31
CA ARG A 54 -5.56 -1.10 2.05
C ARG A 54 -4.62 -0.39 3.03
N GLU A 55 -3.84 -1.14 3.80
CA GLU A 55 -2.87 -0.58 4.74
C GLU A 55 -1.73 0.17 4.04
N THR A 56 -1.39 -0.18 2.78
CA THR A 56 -0.43 0.61 1.98
C THR A 56 -1.01 1.95 1.55
N ALA A 57 -2.33 2.01 1.34
CA ALA A 57 -3.04 3.17 0.82
C ALA A 57 -3.59 4.11 1.92
N ASP A 58 -3.45 3.74 3.19
CA ASP A 58 -3.90 4.49 4.36
C ASP A 58 -3.07 5.77 4.66
N PRO A 59 -1.72 5.73 4.65
CA PRO A 59 -0.88 6.92 4.92
C PRO A 59 -0.75 7.87 3.72
#